data_AF-A0A1Q3BJJ4-F1
#
_entry.id   AF-A0A1Q3BJJ4-F1
#
_cell.length_a   1.000
_cell.length_b   1.000
_cell.length_c   1.000
_cell.angle_alpha   90.00
_cell.angle_beta   90.00
_cell.angle_gamma   90.00
#
_symmetry.space_group_name_H-M   'P 1'
#
loop_
_entity.id
_entity.type
_entity.pdbx_description
1 polymer ?
#
loop_
_entity_poly.entity_id
_entity_poly.type
_entity_poly.pdbx_seq_one_letter_code
_entity_poly.pdbx_strand_id
1 'polypeptide(L)'
;EMTFLVVDTPIPYNAIVGRPGLNLMEAIVSTRHLLMKFTTRFGVGEVRGDQQAARQCYKTAISELRGDIEPERPQPVEDVLQVPMEEGDNEKVFQVGSQLGEAEKGELITFL
;
A
#
# COMPACT_ATOMS: atom_id res chain seq x y z
N GLU A 1 22.99 5.03 -26.69
CA GLU A 1 23.12 6.35 -26.03
C GLU A 1 21.73 6.86 -25.73
N MET A 2 21.51 7.51 -24.57
CA MET A 2 20.20 8.01 -24.17
C MET A 2 20.25 9.52 -24.05
N THR A 3 19.40 10.21 -24.81
CA THR A 3 19.30 11.67 -24.79
C THR A 3 18.13 12.09 -23.90
N PHE A 4 18.32 13.16 -23.14
CA PHE A 4 17.30 13.73 -22.27
C PHE A 4 17.04 15.19 -22.65
N LEU A 5 15.77 15.59 -22.61
CA LEU A 5 15.40 16.99 -22.63
C LEU A 5 15.47 17.51 -21.19
N VAL A 6 16.32 18.52 -20.96
CA VAL A 6 16.39 19.21 -19.68
C VAL A 6 15.37 20.33 -19.67
N VAL A 7 14.48 20.32 -18.67
CA VAL A 7 13.45 21.33 -18.49
C VAL A 7 13.69 22.01 -17.15
N ASP A 8 13.93 23.31 -17.18
CA ASP A 8 14.10 24.13 -15.99
C ASP A 8 12.73 24.66 -15.55
N THR A 9 11.99 23.83 -14.81
CA THR A 9 10.64 24.15 -14.32
C THR A 9 10.44 23.45 -12.98
N PRO A 10 9.73 24.07 -12.02
CA PRO A 10 9.40 23.40 -10.76
C PRO A 10 8.40 22.27 -11.01
N ILE A 11 8.93 21.07 -11.26
CA ILE A 11 8.15 19.83 -11.39
C ILE A 11 8.44 18.91 -10.19
N PRO A 12 7.46 18.12 -9.73
CA PRO A 12 7.64 17.21 -8.59
C PRO A 12 8.51 15.98 -8.93
N TYR A 13 9.06 15.91 -10.15
CA TYR A 13 9.81 14.78 -10.66
C TYR A 13 11.21 15.22 -11.10
N ASN A 14 12.25 14.50 -10.68
CA ASN A 14 13.62 14.78 -11.11
C ASN A 14 13.90 14.33 -12.56
N ALA A 15 13.19 13.30 -13.04
CA ALA A 15 13.32 12.78 -14.39
C ALA A 15 12.04 12.03 -14.81
N ILE A 16 11.71 12.09 -16.09
CA ILE A 16 10.63 11.30 -16.69
C ILE A 16 11.25 10.40 -17.75
N VAL A 17 11.19 9.09 -17.54
CA VAL A 17 11.73 8.10 -18.47
C VAL A 17 10.58 7.43 -19.20
N GLY A 18 10.46 7.71 -20.49
CA GLY A 18 9.48 7.07 -21.35
C GLY A 18 9.83 5.61 -21.68
N ARG A 19 8.87 4.92 -22.32
CA ARG A 19 9.04 3.55 -22.81
C ARG A 19 10.31 3.32 -23.65
N PRO A 20 10.71 4.21 -24.59
CA PRO A 20 11.95 4.03 -25.34
C PRO A 20 13.18 3.92 -24.45
N GLY A 21 13.25 4.75 -23.39
CA GLY A 21 14.34 4.72 -22.42
C GLY A 21 14.36 3.46 -21.58
N LEU A 22 13.18 3.05 -21.06
CA LEU A 22 13.05 1.80 -20.31
C LEU A 22 13.46 0.58 -21.16
N ASN A 23 13.04 0.53 -22.43
CA ASN A 23 13.40 -0.55 -23.34
C ASN A 23 14.91 -0.59 -23.63
N LEU A 24 15.54 0.57 -23.81
CA LEU A 24 16.98 0.67 -24.02
C LEU A 24 17.79 0.17 -22.81
N MET A 25 17.27 0.36 -21.60
CA MET A 25 17.88 -0.13 -20.36
C MET A 25 17.53 -1.60 -20.04
N GLU A 26 16.73 -2.25 -20.89
CA GLU A 26 16.16 -3.58 -20.62
C GLU A 26 15.45 -3.62 -19.26
N ALA A 27 14.76 -2.54 -18.93
CA ALA A 27 14.24 -2.33 -17.59
C ALA A 27 12.98 -3.16 -17.32
N ILE A 28 12.90 -3.74 -16.13
CA ILE A 28 11.73 -4.42 -15.59
C ILE A 28 11.20 -3.58 -14.43
N VAL A 29 9.98 -3.08 -14.57
CA VAL A 29 9.34 -2.23 -13.54
C VAL A 29 8.21 -3.01 -12.86
N SER A 30 8.27 -3.08 -11.54
CA SER A 30 7.20 -3.59 -10.70
C SER A 30 6.55 -2.44 -9.95
N THR A 31 5.34 -2.05 -10.39
CA THR A 31 4.54 -1.00 -9.74
C THR A 31 4.16 -1.38 -8.31
N ARG A 32 3.77 -2.65 -8.09
CA ARG A 32 3.40 -3.17 -6.76
C ARG A 32 4.52 -3.03 -5.73
N HIS A 33 5.76 -3.29 -6.14
CA HIS A 33 6.90 -3.27 -5.23
C HIS A 33 7.68 -1.95 -5.29
N LEU A 34 7.25 -1.01 -6.14
CA LEU A 34 7.97 0.21 -6.48
C LEU A 34 9.44 -0.07 -6.80
N LEU A 35 9.70 -1.09 -7.59
CA LEU A 35 11.06 -1.54 -7.91
C LEU A 35 11.26 -1.53 -9.41
N MET A 36 12.36 -0.94 -9.86
CA MET A 36 12.84 -1.03 -11.23
C MET A 36 14.18 -1.75 -11.24
N LYS A 37 14.30 -2.77 -12.08
CA LYS A 37 15.55 -3.45 -12.39
C LYS A 37 15.99 -3.09 -13.79
N PHE A 38 17.28 -3.02 -14.05
CA PHE A 38 17.82 -2.73 -15.38
C PHE A 38 19.22 -3.32 -15.56
N THR A 39 19.62 -3.57 -16.80
CA THR A 39 20.93 -4.12 -17.11
C THR A 39 22.02 -3.06 -16.97
N THR A 40 23.13 -3.40 -16.34
CA THR A 40 24.34 -2.57 -16.26
C THR A 40 25.56 -3.39 -16.66
N ARG A 41 26.68 -2.71 -16.95
CA ARG A 41 27.97 -3.37 -17.26
C ARG A 41 28.50 -4.26 -16.13
N PHE A 42 27.97 -4.14 -14.92
CA PHE A 42 28.40 -4.89 -13.73
C PHE A 42 27.32 -5.84 -13.21
N GLY A 43 26.24 -6.07 -13.97
CA GLY A 43 25.11 -6.89 -13.56
C GLY A 43 23.81 -6.09 -13.48
N VAL A 44 22.89 -6.50 -12.60
CA VAL A 44 21.56 -5.88 -12.50
C VAL A 44 21.59 -4.69 -11.54
N GLY A 45 21.21 -3.51 -12.05
CA GLY A 45 20.93 -2.33 -11.24
C GLY A 45 19.52 -2.37 -10.69
N GLU A 46 19.32 -1.85 -9.47
CA GLU A 46 18.01 -1.74 -8.83
C GLU A 46 17.75 -0.29 -8.41
N VAL A 47 16.54 0.20 -8.68
CA VAL A 47 16.01 1.46 -8.13
C VAL A 47 14.75 1.11 -7.34
N ARG A 48 14.74 1.45 -6.04
CA ARG A 48 13.59 1.26 -5.15
C ARG A 48 12.94 2.59 -4.84
N GLY A 49 11.63 2.65 -5.03
CA GLY A 49 10.79 3.72 -4.54
C GLY A 49 10.49 3.56 -3.06
N ASP A 50 10.18 4.68 -2.43
CA ASP A 50 9.72 4.72 -1.04
C ASP A 50 8.21 4.41 -0.99
N GLN A 51 7.87 3.27 -0.38
CA GLN A 51 6.47 2.85 -0.23
C GLN A 51 5.67 3.77 0.71
N GLN A 52 6.30 4.33 1.74
CA GLN A 52 5.61 5.22 2.67
C GLN A 52 5.24 6.53 1.95
N ALA A 53 6.22 7.15 1.28
CA ALA A 53 5.98 8.36 0.49
C ALA A 53 4.94 8.11 -0.61
N ALA A 54 5.03 6.99 -1.35
CA ALA A 54 4.05 6.67 -2.38
C ALA A 54 2.62 6.51 -1.85
N ARG A 55 2.45 5.86 -0.69
CA ARG A 55 1.14 5.74 -0.03
C ARG A 55 0.61 7.10 0.42
N GLN A 56 1.46 7.97 0.95
CA GLN A 56 1.08 9.34 1.34
C GLN A 56 0.65 10.17 0.13
N CYS A 57 1.41 10.13 -0.97
CA CYS A 57 1.05 10.82 -2.22
C CYS A 57 -0.30 10.33 -2.76
N TYR A 58 -0.55 9.02 -2.75
CA TYR A 58 -1.82 8.45 -3.19
C TYR A 58 -3.00 8.91 -2.32
N LYS A 59 -2.85 8.91 -0.99
CA LYS A 59 -3.86 9.43 -0.07
C LYS A 59 -4.16 10.91 -0.32
N THR A 60 -3.10 11.72 -0.47
CA THR A 60 -3.21 13.16 -0.72
C THR A 60 -3.95 13.43 -2.03
N ALA A 61 -3.56 12.76 -3.12
CA ALA A 61 -4.21 12.90 -4.41
C ALA A 61 -5.70 12.49 -4.37
N ILE A 62 -6.05 11.44 -3.63
CA ILE A 62 -7.46 11.04 -3.45
C ILE A 62 -8.24 12.07 -2.62
N SER A 63 -7.65 12.59 -1.54
CA SER A 63 -8.27 13.63 -0.70
C SER A 63 -8.53 14.90 -1.51
N GLU A 64 -7.56 15.34 -2.30
CA GLU A 64 -7.70 16.51 -3.18
C GLU A 64 -8.79 16.31 -4.25
N LEU A 65 -8.96 15.07 -4.74
CA LEU A 65 -9.99 14.74 -5.72
C LEU A 65 -11.40 14.59 -5.11
N ARG A 66 -11.50 14.23 -3.83
CA ARG A 66 -12.80 13.96 -3.15
C ARG A 66 -13.24 15.09 -2.22
N GLY A 67 -12.42 16.12 -2.02
CA GLY A 67 -12.47 16.93 -0.81
C GLY A 67 -11.98 16.10 0.39
N ASP A 68 -11.71 16.73 1.54
CA ASP A 68 -11.12 16.15 2.76
C ASP A 68 -11.98 15.05 3.44
N ILE A 69 -12.49 14.09 2.67
CA ILE A 69 -13.08 12.86 3.14
C ILE A 69 -11.90 11.92 3.37
N GLU A 70 -11.38 11.93 4.60
CA GLU A 70 -10.61 10.79 5.09
C GLU A 70 -11.38 9.52 4.71
N PRO A 71 -10.71 8.48 4.16
CA PRO A 71 -11.39 7.22 3.92
C PRO A 71 -11.89 6.71 5.27
N GLU A 72 -13.18 6.88 5.53
CA GLU A 72 -13.81 6.39 6.74
C GLU A 72 -13.49 4.89 6.82
N ARG A 73 -12.92 4.47 7.95
CA ARG A 73 -12.95 3.05 8.26
C ARG A 73 -14.41 2.63 8.23
N PRO A 74 -14.78 1.58 7.48
CA PRO A 74 -16.13 1.06 7.51
C PRO A 74 -16.51 0.83 8.97
N GLN A 75 -17.52 1.56 9.43
CA GLN A 75 -18.07 1.30 10.75
C GLN A 75 -18.73 -0.08 10.70
N PRO A 76 -18.60 -0.90 11.77
CA PRO A 76 -19.34 -2.15 11.86
C PRO A 76 -20.81 -1.90 11.53
N VAL A 77 -21.37 -2.70 10.62
CA VAL A 77 -22.78 -2.61 10.23
C VAL A 77 -23.70 -3.09 11.36
N GLU A 78 -23.12 -3.74 12.36
CA GLU A 78 -23.77 -4.27 13.55
C GLU A 78 -22.92 -4.03 14.79
N ASP A 79 -23.56 -4.09 15.97
CA ASP A 79 -22.84 -4.02 17.24
C ASP A 79 -21.82 -5.15 17.34
N VAL A 80 -20.66 -4.86 17.92
CA VAL A 80 -19.58 -5.84 18.11
C VAL A 80 -19.38 -6.17 19.58
N LEU A 81 -19.14 -7.44 19.86
CA LEU A 81 -18.78 -7.96 21.17
C LEU A 81 -17.26 -8.11 21.25
N GLN A 82 -16.67 -7.67 22.37
CA GLN A 82 -15.28 -7.93 22.67
C GLN A 82 -15.16 -9.31 23.31
N VAL A 83 -14.31 -10.15 22.74
CA VAL A 83 -14.06 -11.49 23.24
C VAL A 83 -12.56 -11.62 23.54
N PRO A 84 -12.19 -12.09 24.74
CA PRO A 84 -10.79 -12.28 25.10
C PRO A 84 -10.17 -13.40 24.27
N MET A 85 -8.94 -13.17 23.82
CA MET A 85 -8.15 -14.13 23.02
C MET A 85 -7.68 -15.31 23.85
N GLU A 86 -7.42 -15.10 25.14
CA GLU A 86 -7.04 -16.13 26.09
C GLU A 86 -7.94 -16.07 27.32
N GLU A 87 -8.29 -17.23 27.88
CA GLU A 87 -9.17 -17.33 29.04
C GLU A 87 -8.49 -16.70 30.27
N GLY A 88 -8.91 -15.49 30.64
CA GLY A 88 -8.35 -14.72 31.77
C GLY A 88 -7.47 -13.51 31.40
N ASP A 89 -7.16 -13.30 30.11
CA ASP A 89 -6.46 -12.11 29.63
C ASP A 89 -7.42 -11.13 28.94
N ASN A 90 -7.78 -10.06 29.64
CA ASN A 90 -8.67 -9.01 29.11
C ASN A 90 -7.90 -7.91 28.33
N GLU A 91 -6.57 -7.96 28.24
CA GLU A 91 -5.80 -6.98 27.48
C GLU A 91 -5.78 -7.30 25.98
N LYS A 92 -5.94 -8.58 25.62
CA LYS A 92 -5.99 -9.04 24.23
C LYS A 92 -7.40 -9.49 23.87
N VAL A 93 -8.13 -8.65 23.14
CA VAL A 93 -9.50 -8.92 22.71
C VAL A 93 -9.63 -8.79 21.19
N PHE A 94 -10.56 -9.56 20.61
CA PHE A 94 -11.03 -9.38 19.24
C PHE A 94 -12.50 -8.97 19.23
N GLN A 95 -12.93 -8.33 18.15
CA GLN A 95 -14.30 -7.86 17.97
C GLN A 95 -15.05 -8.82 17.06
N VAL A 96 -16.16 -9.37 17.54
CA VAL A 96 -17.03 -10.28 16.79
C VAL A 96 -18.40 -9.65 16.64
N GLY A 97 -19.06 -9.86 15.49
CA GLY A 97 -20.44 -9.43 15.28
C GLY A 97 -21.39 -9.95 16.36
N SER A 98 -22.22 -9.08 16.90
CA SER A 98 -23.19 -9.42 17.96
C SER A 98 -24.25 -10.42 17.49
N GLN A 99 -24.57 -10.43 16.19
CA GLN A 99 -25.55 -11.36 15.60
C GLN A 99 -24.98 -12.75 15.32
N LEU A 100 -23.67 -12.95 15.50
CA LEU A 100 -23.05 -14.25 15.28
C LEU A 100 -23.54 -15.27 16.31
N GLY A 101 -23.86 -16.50 15.88
CA GLY A 101 -24.31 -17.55 16.79
C GLY A 101 -23.19 -17.99 17.75
N GLU A 102 -23.54 -18.43 18.96
CA GLU A 102 -22.56 -18.87 19.98
C GLU A 102 -21.65 -20.01 19.48
N ALA A 103 -22.19 -20.92 18.64
CA ALA A 103 -21.41 -21.99 18.03
C ALA A 103 -20.35 -21.44 17.05
N GLU A 104 -20.75 -20.49 16.20
CA GLU A 104 -19.86 -19.86 15.21
C GLU A 104 -18.82 -18.97 15.89
N LYS A 105 -19.19 -18.29 16.99
CA LYS A 105 -18.24 -17.60 17.87
C LYS A 105 -17.19 -18.60 18.35
N GLY A 106 -17.59 -19.71 18.95
CA GLY A 106 -16.66 -20.73 19.45
C GLY A 106 -15.70 -21.26 18.36
N GLU A 107 -16.19 -21.48 17.14
CA GLU A 107 -15.36 -21.88 16.01
C GLU A 107 -14.33 -20.80 15.63
N LEU A 108 -14.73 -19.52 15.58
CA LEU A 108 -13.81 -18.41 15.31
C LEU A 108 -12.74 -18.26 16.40
N ILE A 109 -13.11 -18.44 17.66
CA ILE A 109 -12.16 -18.40 18.79
C ILE A 109 -11.14 -19.52 18.65
N THR A 110 -11.59 -20.72 18.27
CA THR A 110 -10.72 -21.88 18.11
C THR A 110 -9.79 -21.77 16.90
N PHE A 111 -10.21 -21.04 15.87
CA PHE A 111 -9.43 -20.84 14.65
C PHE A 111 -8.26 -19.86 14.83
N LEU A 112 -8.40 -18.86 15.70
CA LEU A 112 -7.42 -17.80 15.95
C LEU A 112 -6.32 -18.25 16.93
#